data_AF-A0A1H1M939-F1
#
_entry.id   AF-A0A1H1M939-F1
#
_cell.length_a   1.000
_cell.length_b   1.000
_cell.length_c   1.000
_cell.angle_alpha   90.00
_cell.angle_beta   90.00
_cell.angle_gamma   90.00
#
_symmetry.space_group_name_H-M   'P 1'
#
loop_
_entity.id
_entity.type
_entity.pdbx_description
1 polymer ?
#
loop_
_entity_poly.entity_id
_entity_poly.type
_entity_poly.pdbx_seq_one_letter_code
_entity_poly.pdbx_strand_id
1 'polypeptide(L)'
;MANILDIFRTYAGERLLEQSCSLTSLEKEKLQKVFVQSLPALLSLYMTNGVPDNSRPNNLIEFIENGDLIEFGERELNLLLDKKEQKVFLDLFVLIDLNLETFKKVIYISTAILTLIISEIRDKNEVEISNILKTLAGIETIYDENFVKVLIKNQDDPNFIDNSEEITLGRKDGSGDKSILGGYTGGR
;
A
#
# COMPACT_ATOMS: atom_id res chain seq x y z
N MET A 1 -7.31 16.98 0.21
CA MET A 1 -5.97 16.77 -0.34
C MET A 1 -5.22 15.89 0.60
N ALA A 2 -5.26 14.60 0.30
CA ALA A 2 -4.49 13.61 1.00
C ALA A 2 -3.02 13.71 0.54
N ASN A 3 -2.10 13.20 1.36
CA ASN A 3 -0.71 13.02 0.98
C ASN A 3 -0.17 11.72 1.62
N ILE A 4 1.00 11.27 1.18
CA ILE A 4 1.59 10.00 1.62
C ILE A 4 1.71 9.87 3.15
N LEU A 5 1.86 10.98 3.89
CA LEU A 5 1.98 10.95 5.36
C LEU A 5 0.64 10.75 6.07
N ASP A 6 -0.49 10.90 5.37
CA ASP A 6 -1.81 10.60 5.94
C ASP A 6 -1.97 9.10 6.26
N ILE A 7 -1.09 8.23 5.75
CA ILE A 7 -1.00 6.82 6.19
C ILE A 7 -0.89 6.69 7.71
N PHE A 8 -0.16 7.57 8.39
CA PHE A 8 0.02 7.49 9.85
C PHE A 8 -1.24 7.84 10.66
N ARG A 9 -2.32 8.23 9.99
CA ARG A 9 -3.63 8.49 10.59
C ARG A 9 -4.62 7.34 10.36
N THR A 10 -4.19 6.25 9.75
CA THR A 10 -5.06 5.12 9.35
C THR A 10 -4.67 3.81 10.01
N TYR A 11 -5.55 2.80 9.86
CA TYR A 11 -5.28 1.43 10.31
C TYR A 11 -4.02 0.85 9.63
N ALA A 12 -3.85 1.07 8.32
CA ALA A 12 -2.66 0.62 7.59
C ALA A 12 -1.37 1.22 8.17
N GLY A 13 -1.37 2.50 8.57
CA GLY A 13 -0.22 3.12 9.22
C GLY A 13 0.09 2.54 10.59
N GLU A 14 -0.92 2.21 11.39
CA GLU A 14 -0.72 1.56 12.68
C GLU A 14 -0.10 0.18 12.52
N ARG A 15 -0.64 -0.64 11.60
CA ARG A 15 -0.07 -1.96 11.27
C ARG A 15 1.35 -1.85 10.73
N LEU A 16 1.60 -0.88 9.84
CA LEU A 16 2.93 -0.61 9.29
C LEU A 16 3.93 -0.29 10.40
N LEU A 17 3.57 0.59 11.33
CA LEU A 17 4.44 0.97 12.43
C LEU A 17 4.72 -0.22 13.36
N GLU A 18 3.69 -0.97 13.76
CA GLU A 18 3.85 -2.18 14.57
C GLU A 18 4.79 -3.19 13.90
N GLN A 19 4.59 -3.46 12.61
CA GLN A 19 5.40 -4.46 11.92
C GLN A 19 6.82 -3.96 11.63
N SER A 20 6.98 -2.69 11.31
CA SER A 20 8.30 -2.10 11.13
C SER A 20 9.09 -2.06 12.44
N CYS A 21 8.44 -1.86 13.59
CA CYS A 21 9.09 -1.96 14.90
C CYS A 21 9.65 -3.37 15.14
N SER A 22 8.92 -4.42 14.77
CA SER A 22 9.38 -5.81 14.93
C SER A 22 10.59 -6.12 14.03
N LEU A 23 10.59 -5.58 12.80
CA LEU A 23 11.64 -5.80 11.79
C LEU A 23 12.92 -4.99 12.03
N THR A 24 12.81 -3.84 12.69
CA THR A 24 13.92 -2.88 12.86
C THR A 24 14.42 -2.75 14.29
N SER A 25 13.67 -3.27 15.26
CA SER A 25 13.89 -3.08 16.71
C SER A 25 13.92 -1.61 17.15
N LEU A 26 13.32 -0.71 16.36
CA LEU A 26 13.19 0.70 16.70
C LEU A 26 11.89 0.98 17.45
N GLU A 27 11.94 1.98 18.31
CA GLU A 27 10.74 2.55 18.94
C GLU A 27 9.86 3.22 17.88
N LYS A 28 8.54 3.08 18.07
CA LYS A 28 7.51 3.59 17.16
C LYS A 28 7.69 5.07 16.81
N GLU A 29 7.98 5.92 17.79
CA GLU A 29 8.19 7.35 17.58
C GLU A 29 9.41 7.66 16.70
N LYS A 30 10.52 6.94 16.95
CA LYS A 30 11.76 7.11 16.17
C LYS A 30 11.54 6.67 14.73
N LEU A 31 10.89 5.53 14.55
CA LEU A 31 10.54 4.97 13.26
C LEU A 31 9.60 5.89 12.46
N GLN A 32 8.55 6.42 13.10
CA GLN A 32 7.64 7.37 12.47
C GLN A 32 8.36 8.63 11.98
N LYS A 33 9.31 9.17 12.77
CA LYS A 33 10.13 10.32 12.35
C LYS A 33 10.96 10.01 11.10
N VAL A 34 11.51 8.81 11.00
CA VAL A 34 12.27 8.37 9.82
C VAL A 34 11.34 8.28 8.62
N PHE A 35 10.17 7.66 8.77
CA PHE A 35 9.20 7.56 7.68
C PHE A 35 8.71 8.91 7.17
N VAL A 36 8.49 9.87 8.05
CA VAL A 36 8.11 11.24 7.67
C VAL A 36 9.16 11.89 6.76
N GLN A 37 10.42 11.47 6.85
CA GLN A 37 11.50 11.95 5.98
C GLN A 37 11.71 11.05 4.74
N SER A 38 11.67 9.73 4.90
CA SER A 38 11.97 8.79 3.82
C SER A 38 10.86 8.70 2.79
N LEU A 39 9.58 8.70 3.19
CA LEU A 39 8.46 8.54 2.27
C LEU A 39 8.38 9.68 1.24
N PRO A 40 8.44 10.98 1.61
CA PRO A 40 8.43 12.05 0.61
C PRO A 40 9.68 12.06 -0.28
N ALA A 41 10.84 11.70 0.26
CA ALA A 41 12.08 11.64 -0.51
C ALA A 41 12.04 10.51 -1.56
N LEU A 42 11.58 9.32 -1.17
CA LEU A 42 11.38 8.21 -2.10
C LEU A 42 10.29 8.54 -3.13
N LEU A 43 9.19 9.16 -2.71
CA LEU A 43 8.15 9.61 -3.63
C LEU A 43 8.70 10.56 -4.70
N SER A 44 9.62 11.46 -4.33
CA SER A 44 10.28 12.35 -5.28
C SER A 44 11.14 11.58 -6.30
N LEU A 45 11.74 10.47 -5.89
CA LEU A 45 12.46 9.57 -6.81
C LEU A 45 11.51 8.85 -7.76
N TYR A 46 10.37 8.36 -7.29
CA TYR A 46 9.33 7.79 -8.17
C TYR A 46 8.80 8.81 -9.19
N MET A 47 8.64 10.07 -8.80
CA MET A 47 8.27 11.14 -9.72
C MET A 47 9.32 11.40 -10.81
N THR A 48 10.60 11.15 -10.51
CA THR A 48 11.71 11.40 -11.44
C THR A 48 12.00 10.19 -12.33
N ASN A 49 12.03 9.00 -11.74
CA ASN A 49 12.49 7.77 -12.39
C ASN A 49 11.33 6.87 -12.86
N GLY A 50 10.10 7.17 -12.46
CA GLY A 50 8.94 6.33 -12.72
C GLY A 50 8.77 5.21 -11.69
N VAL A 51 7.73 4.39 -11.89
CA VAL A 51 7.38 3.29 -10.99
C VAL A 51 7.68 1.96 -11.70
N PRO A 52 8.49 1.04 -11.12
CA PRO A 52 8.87 -0.22 -11.77
C PRO A 52 7.67 -1.13 -12.04
N ASP A 53 7.42 -1.55 -13.28
CA ASP A 53 6.22 -2.32 -13.65
C ASP A 53 6.38 -3.84 -13.38
N ASN A 54 6.15 -4.26 -12.13
CA ASN A 54 6.24 -5.67 -11.71
C ASN A 54 4.88 -6.23 -11.27
N SER A 55 4.77 -7.56 -11.18
CA SER A 55 3.66 -8.21 -10.48
C SER A 55 3.74 -7.94 -8.98
N ARG A 56 2.64 -7.50 -8.40
CA ARG A 56 2.61 -7.00 -7.03
C ARG A 56 1.50 -7.69 -6.24
N PRO A 57 1.65 -7.83 -4.92
CA PRO A 57 0.62 -8.38 -4.06
C PRO A 57 -0.66 -7.56 -4.18
N ASN A 58 -1.79 -8.23 -4.37
CA ASN A 58 -3.10 -7.62 -4.17
C ASN A 58 -3.31 -7.49 -2.66
N ASN A 59 -3.75 -6.32 -2.19
CA ASN A 59 -4.05 -5.98 -0.78
C ASN A 59 -2.84 -5.53 0.07
N LEU A 60 -2.71 -4.21 0.23
CA LEU A 60 -1.71 -3.55 1.07
C LEU A 60 -1.69 -4.07 2.50
N ILE A 61 -2.85 -4.19 3.16
CA ILE A 61 -2.94 -4.51 4.59
C ILE A 61 -2.47 -5.95 4.84
N GLU A 62 -2.94 -6.88 4.02
CA GLU A 62 -2.53 -8.28 4.12
C GLU A 62 -1.02 -8.44 3.93
N PHE A 63 -0.44 -7.69 3.00
CA PHE A 63 1.00 -7.71 2.77
C PHE A 63 1.80 -7.02 3.89
N ILE A 64 1.28 -5.96 4.51
CA ILE A 64 1.89 -5.37 5.71
C ILE A 64 1.94 -6.40 6.85
N GLU A 65 0.86 -7.14 7.05
CA GLU A 65 0.74 -8.07 8.16
C GLU A 65 1.54 -9.36 7.95
N ASN A 66 1.57 -9.90 6.72
CA ASN A 66 2.09 -11.25 6.44
C ASN A 66 3.22 -11.30 5.40
N GLY A 67 3.47 -10.23 4.65
CA GLY A 67 4.46 -10.19 3.58
C GLY A 67 5.88 -9.86 4.07
N ASP A 68 6.88 -10.18 3.24
CA ASP A 68 8.25 -9.74 3.46
C ASP A 68 8.46 -8.32 2.89
N LEU A 69 8.25 -7.32 3.75
CA LEU A 69 8.43 -5.90 3.40
C LEU A 69 9.89 -5.55 3.06
N ILE A 70 10.86 -6.26 3.65
CA ILE A 70 12.28 -5.96 3.47
C ILE A 70 12.72 -6.46 2.10
N GLU A 71 12.49 -7.74 1.80
CA GLU A 71 12.92 -8.34 0.53
C GLU A 71 12.20 -7.68 -0.66
N PHE A 72 10.88 -7.47 -0.53
CA PHE A 72 10.11 -6.78 -1.56
C PHE A 72 10.62 -5.35 -1.76
N GLY A 73 10.81 -4.60 -0.67
CA GLY A 73 11.31 -3.22 -0.71
C GLY A 73 12.70 -3.09 -1.31
N GLU A 74 13.61 -4.01 -0.98
CA GLU A 74 14.96 -4.07 -1.55
C GLU A 74 14.90 -4.31 -3.05
N ARG A 75 14.10 -5.28 -3.49
CA ARG A 75 13.92 -5.58 -4.91
C ARG A 75 13.39 -4.38 -5.69
N GLU A 76 12.36 -3.70 -5.18
CA GLU A 76 11.78 -2.53 -5.84
C GLU A 76 12.75 -1.34 -5.84
N LEU A 77 13.53 -1.14 -4.77
CA LEU A 77 14.56 -0.09 -4.74
C LEU A 77 15.67 -0.35 -5.77
N ASN A 78 16.05 -1.61 -5.96
CA ASN A 78 17.02 -2.02 -6.96
C ASN A 78 16.57 -1.79 -8.41
N LEU A 79 15.26 -1.65 -8.64
CA LEU A 79 14.70 -1.30 -9.93
C LEU A 79 14.53 0.22 -10.09
N LEU A 80 14.32 0.93 -8.98
CA LEU A 80 14.17 2.38 -8.98
C LEU A 80 15.51 3.13 -9.10
N LEU A 81 16.58 2.59 -8.51
CA LEU A 81 17.89 3.21 -8.41
C LEU A 81 19.00 2.21 -8.68
N ASP A 82 20.05 2.65 -9.39
CA ASP A 82 21.27 1.87 -9.52
C ASP A 82 22.08 1.82 -8.21
N LYS A 83 23.07 0.93 -8.11
CA LYS A 83 23.86 0.77 -6.88
C LYS A 83 24.62 2.04 -6.45
N LYS A 84 24.98 2.93 -7.39
CA LYS A 84 25.69 4.17 -7.09
C LYS A 84 24.71 5.20 -6.53
N GLU A 85 23.56 5.35 -7.17
CA GLU A 85 22.47 6.22 -6.74
C GLU A 85 21.93 5.81 -5.38
N GLN A 86 21.75 4.51 -5.13
CA GLN A 86 21.36 4.02 -3.81
C GLN A 86 22.38 4.39 -2.73
N LYS A 87 23.68 4.28 -3.02
CA LYS A 87 24.70 4.66 -2.05
C LYS A 87 24.63 6.14 -1.73
N VAL A 88 24.54 7.01 -2.74
CA VAL A 88 24.40 8.46 -2.56
C VAL A 88 23.13 8.78 -1.76
N PHE A 89 22.02 8.15 -2.11
CA PHE A 89 20.74 8.32 -1.42
C PHE A 89 20.85 7.90 0.05
N LEU A 90 21.40 6.72 0.34
CA LEU A 90 21.58 6.25 1.72
C LEU A 90 22.54 7.14 2.51
N ASP A 91 23.61 7.63 1.88
CA ASP A 91 24.60 8.52 2.49
C ASP A 91 23.98 9.87 2.89
N LEU A 92 23.02 10.40 2.11
CA LEU A 92 22.29 11.64 2.46
C LEU A 92 21.49 11.51 3.76
N PHE A 93 21.08 10.30 4.11
CA PHE A 93 20.27 10.03 5.29
C PHE A 93 21.08 9.53 6.50
N VAL A 94 22.40 9.40 6.38
CA VAL A 94 23.32 9.12 7.52
C VAL A 94 23.29 10.23 8.59
N LEU A 95 22.67 11.38 8.29
CA LEU A 95 22.38 12.43 9.26
C LEU A 95 21.34 12.03 10.32
N ILE A 96 20.64 10.92 10.13
CA ILE A 96 19.73 10.35 11.12
C ILE A 96 20.56 9.47 12.06
N ASP A 97 20.44 9.70 13.37
CA ASP A 97 21.10 8.95 14.45
C ASP A 97 20.64 7.47 14.51
N LEU A 98 20.95 6.72 13.47
CA LEU A 98 20.60 5.33 13.24
C LEU A 98 21.80 4.61 12.64
N ASN A 99 21.96 3.36 13.02
CA ASN A 99 22.93 2.52 12.33
C ASN A 99 22.48 2.30 10.87
N LEU A 100 23.45 2.14 9.97
CA LEU A 100 23.22 2.05 8.53
C LEU A 100 22.32 0.86 8.15
N GLU A 101 22.41 -0.27 8.86
CA GLU A 101 21.65 -1.49 8.54
C GLU A 101 20.16 -1.32 8.86
N THR A 102 19.84 -0.82 10.05
CA THR A 102 18.49 -0.47 10.47
C THR A 102 17.92 0.60 9.56
N PHE A 103 18.71 1.62 9.21
CA PHE A 103 18.26 2.65 8.28
C PHE A 103 17.90 2.09 6.91
N LYS A 104 18.73 1.20 6.35
CA LYS A 104 18.44 0.48 5.10
C LYS A 104 17.12 -0.28 5.17
N LYS A 105 16.87 -1.01 6.27
CA LYS A 105 15.60 -1.72 6.47
C LYS A 105 14.41 -0.77 6.43
N VAL A 106 14.50 0.40 7.07
CA VAL A 106 13.42 1.40 7.02
C VAL A 106 13.22 1.93 5.59
N ILE A 107 14.30 2.15 4.84
CA ILE A 107 14.19 2.54 3.42
C ILE A 107 13.53 1.45 2.60
N TYR A 108 13.90 0.18 2.75
CA TYR A 108 13.24 -0.93 2.05
C TYR A 108 11.75 -0.99 2.38
N ILE A 109 11.39 -0.93 3.66
CA ILE A 109 9.98 -0.90 4.07
C ILE A 109 9.24 0.31 3.47
N SER A 110 9.88 1.50 3.46
CA SER A 110 9.30 2.70 2.87
C SER A 110 9.02 2.53 1.37
N THR A 111 9.99 1.95 0.64
CA THR A 111 9.86 1.63 -0.79
C THR A 111 8.75 0.61 -1.03
N ALA A 112 8.70 -0.44 -0.21
CA ALA A 112 7.65 -1.47 -0.30
C ALA A 112 6.25 -0.85 -0.20
N ILE A 113 6.03 -0.03 0.82
CA ILE A 113 4.72 0.60 1.06
C ILE A 113 4.33 1.58 -0.04
N LEU A 114 5.27 2.42 -0.48
CA LEU A 114 5.03 3.32 -1.60
C LEU A 114 4.62 2.55 -2.86
N THR A 115 5.40 1.51 -3.21
CA THR A 115 5.07 0.67 -4.36
C THR A 115 3.68 0.07 -4.19
N LEU A 116 3.38 -0.58 -3.06
CA LEU A 116 2.08 -1.24 -2.83
C LEU A 116 0.90 -0.27 -2.94
N ILE A 117 0.99 0.91 -2.33
CA ILE A 117 -0.06 1.95 -2.43
C ILE A 117 -0.28 2.35 -3.90
N ILE A 118 0.79 2.66 -4.62
CA ILE A 118 0.71 3.06 -6.03
C ILE A 118 0.08 1.95 -6.88
N SER A 119 0.44 0.70 -6.60
CA SER A 119 -0.09 -0.49 -7.27
C SER A 119 -1.57 -0.62 -7.06
N GLU A 120 -2.01 -0.56 -5.81
CA GLU A 120 -3.40 -0.84 -5.49
C GLU A 120 -4.32 0.25 -6.03
N ILE A 121 -3.85 1.51 -6.08
CA ILE A 121 -4.57 2.60 -6.74
C ILE A 121 -4.60 2.38 -8.27
N ARG A 122 -3.51 1.90 -8.88
CA ARG A 122 -3.42 1.62 -10.32
C ARG A 122 -4.22 0.39 -10.74
N ASP A 123 -4.28 -0.66 -9.94
CA ASP A 123 -4.97 -1.90 -10.33
C ASP A 123 -6.50 -1.75 -10.19
N LYS A 124 -6.95 -0.87 -9.27
CA LYS A 124 -8.37 -0.55 -9.07
C LYS A 124 -8.94 0.40 -10.12
N ASN A 125 -8.12 1.08 -10.92
CA ASN A 125 -8.57 2.07 -11.90
C ASN A 125 -7.62 2.08 -13.12
N GLU A 126 -8.09 2.16 -14.36
CA GLU A 126 -7.19 2.34 -15.52
C GLU A 126 -6.57 3.77 -15.53
N VAL A 127 -5.62 4.04 -14.63
CA VAL A 127 -5.17 5.40 -14.31
C VAL A 127 -3.71 5.66 -14.60
N GLU A 128 -3.42 6.93 -14.91
CA GLU A 128 -2.07 7.43 -15.12
C GLU A 128 -1.29 7.52 -13.80
N ILE A 129 -0.13 6.86 -13.78
CA ILE A 129 0.79 6.83 -12.63
C ILE A 129 1.20 8.25 -12.20
N SER A 130 1.39 9.17 -13.15
CA SER A 130 1.75 10.57 -12.88
C SER A 130 0.76 11.26 -11.92
N ASN A 131 -0.53 11.04 -12.10
CA ASN A 131 -1.59 11.65 -11.31
C ASN A 131 -1.72 10.96 -9.93
N ILE A 132 -1.41 9.66 -9.84
CA ILE A 132 -1.25 8.97 -8.54
C ILE A 132 -0.12 9.62 -7.74
N LEU A 133 1.06 9.75 -8.35
CA LEU A 133 2.23 10.32 -7.68
C LEU A 133 2.00 11.76 -7.21
N LYS A 134 1.36 12.59 -8.04
CA LYS A 134 0.96 13.95 -7.66
C LYS A 134 -0.06 13.97 -6.54
N THR A 135 -1.00 13.01 -6.50
CA THR A 135 -1.95 12.89 -5.38
C THR A 135 -1.22 12.54 -4.09
N LEU A 136 -0.33 11.54 -4.11
CA LEU A 136 0.48 11.18 -2.95
C LEU A 136 1.41 12.32 -2.48
N ALA A 137 1.83 13.19 -3.40
CA ALA A 137 2.62 14.38 -3.10
C ALA A 137 1.78 15.55 -2.56
N GLY A 138 0.45 15.45 -2.56
CA GLY A 138 -0.44 16.56 -2.22
C GLY A 138 -0.37 17.71 -3.24
N ILE A 139 -0.28 17.39 -4.54
CA ILE A 139 -0.33 18.37 -5.63
C ILE A 139 -1.70 18.34 -6.31
N GLU A 140 -2.29 17.15 -6.44
CA GLU A 140 -3.59 16.91 -7.05
C GLU A 140 -4.50 16.16 -6.07
N THR A 141 -5.82 16.20 -6.30
CA THR A 141 -6.83 15.53 -5.46
C THR A 141 -7.57 14.42 -6.21
N ILE A 142 -7.12 14.07 -7.41
CA ILE A 142 -7.86 13.19 -8.33
C ILE A 142 -8.12 11.81 -7.72
N TYR A 143 -7.15 11.28 -6.96
CA TYR A 143 -7.24 9.96 -6.34
C TYR A 143 -7.24 9.98 -4.81
N ASP A 144 -7.64 11.11 -4.19
CA ASP A 144 -7.73 11.24 -2.73
C ASP A 144 -8.58 10.10 -2.13
N GLU A 145 -9.75 9.84 -2.72
CA GLU A 145 -10.66 8.78 -2.26
C GLU A 145 -10.08 7.38 -2.45
N ASN A 146 -9.45 7.10 -3.60
CA ASN A 146 -8.83 5.81 -3.87
C ASN A 146 -7.68 5.55 -2.90
N PHE A 147 -6.85 6.56 -2.64
CA PHE A 147 -5.79 6.47 -1.65
C PHE A 147 -6.35 6.16 -0.26
N VAL A 148 -7.38 6.89 0.19
CA VAL A 148 -8.04 6.62 1.48
C VAL A 148 -8.62 5.20 1.54
N LYS A 149 -9.28 4.73 0.47
CA LYS A 149 -9.82 3.36 0.38
C LYS A 149 -8.75 2.27 0.49
N VAL A 150 -7.55 2.49 -0.06
CA VAL A 150 -6.43 1.55 0.05
C VAL A 150 -5.87 1.49 1.49
N LEU A 151 -5.99 2.57 2.25
CA LEU A 151 -5.46 2.65 3.62
C LEU A 151 -6.40 2.11 4.71
N ILE A 152 -7.66 1.83 4.36
CA ILE A 152 -8.69 1.34 5.28
C ILE A 152 -8.95 -0.14 4.99
N LYS A 153 -9.15 -0.94 6.04
CA LYS A 153 -9.54 -2.34 5.90
C LYS A 153 -10.94 -2.39 5.28
N ASN A 154 -11.11 -3.10 4.17
CA ASN A 154 -12.39 -3.25 3.45
C ASN A 154 -13.59 -3.69 4.33
N GLN A 155 -13.37 -4.15 5.56
CA GLN A 155 -14.42 -4.57 6.50
C GLN A 155 -14.83 -3.50 7.53
N ASP A 156 -14.10 -2.39 7.64
CA ASP A 156 -14.31 -1.36 8.67
C ASP A 156 -14.92 -0.06 8.12
N ASP A 157 -15.33 -0.02 6.85
CA ASP A 157 -16.05 1.11 6.26
C ASP A 157 -17.58 0.90 6.40
N PRO A 158 -18.28 1.69 7.25
CA PRO A 158 -19.73 1.61 7.37
C PRO A 158 -20.49 2.07 6.10
N ASN A 159 -19.79 2.61 5.10
CA ASN A 159 -20.31 2.95 3.78
C ASN A 159 -19.87 1.96 2.68
N PHE A 160 -19.22 0.85 3.02
CA PHE A 160 -18.94 -0.23 2.08
C PHE A 160 -20.24 -1.01 1.81
N ILE A 161 -21.05 -0.45 0.91
CA ILE A 161 -22.06 -1.21 0.20
C ILE A 161 -21.27 -2.00 -0.84
N ASP A 162 -21.13 -3.32 -0.62
CA ASP A 162 -20.81 -4.26 -1.71
C ASP A 162 -21.61 -3.82 -2.92
N ASN A 163 -20.93 -3.48 -4.02
CA ASN A 163 -21.60 -3.03 -5.24
C ASN A 163 -22.80 -3.96 -5.47
N SER A 164 -24.01 -3.39 -5.52
CA SER A 164 -25.26 -4.16 -5.65
C SER A 164 -25.29 -5.07 -6.88
N GLU A 165 -24.32 -4.93 -7.79
CA GLU A 165 -24.05 -5.84 -8.91
C GLU A 165 -23.35 -7.15 -8.48
N GLU A 166 -22.47 -7.16 -7.48
CA GLU A 166 -21.81 -8.39 -6.96
C GLU A 166 -22.74 -9.24 -6.08
N ILE A 167 -23.71 -8.62 -5.40
CA ILE A 167 -24.76 -9.35 -4.66
C ILE A 167 -25.77 -9.99 -5.61
N THR A 168 -26.00 -9.39 -6.79
CA THR A 168 -26.97 -9.87 -7.78
C THR A 168 -26.36 -10.96 -8.69
N LEU A 169 -25.06 -10.89 -8.98
CA LEU A 169 -24.32 -11.90 -9.74
C LEU A 169 -23.64 -12.89 -8.80
N GLY A 170 -24.47 -13.77 -8.24
CA GLY A 170 -24.10 -14.72 -7.20
C GLY A 170 -22.77 -15.46 -7.41
N ARG A 171 -22.06 -15.60 -6.28
CA ARG A 171 -20.96 -16.55 -6.05
C ARG A 171 -21.22 -17.86 -6.81
N LYS A 172 -20.48 -18.07 -7.90
CA LYS A 172 -20.34 -19.36 -8.54
C LYS A 172 -19.10 -20.04 -7.98
N ASP A 173 -19.23 -20.59 -6.77
CA ASP A 173 -18.42 -21.72 -6.34
C ASP A 173 -19.26 -22.97 -6.53
N GLY A 174 -18.83 -23.82 -7.46
CA GLY A 174 -19.54 -25.04 -7.84
C GLY A 174 -19.36 -26.15 -6.81
N SER A 175 -20.46 -26.76 -6.38
CA SER A 175 -20.62 -28.22 -6.29
C SER A 175 -22.00 -28.60 -5.74
N GLY A 176 -22.75 -29.37 -6.52
CA GLY A 176 -23.77 -30.31 -6.02
C GLY A 176 -25.15 -29.77 -5.67
N ASP A 177 -26.13 -30.10 -6.52
CA ASP A 177 -27.45 -30.60 -6.12
C ASP A 177 -28.31 -29.77 -5.14
N LYS A 178 -29.17 -28.90 -5.69
CA LYS A 178 -30.60 -29.21 -5.93
C LYS A 178 -31.39 -27.93 -6.22
N SER A 179 -32.10 -28.00 -7.33
CA SER A 179 -33.17 -27.10 -7.72
C SER A 179 -34.21 -26.96 -6.59
N ILE A 180 -34.38 -25.74 -6.05
CA ILE A 180 -35.54 -25.37 -5.21
C ILE A 180 -36.31 -24.26 -5.95
N LEU A 181 -36.63 -24.53 -7.22
CA LEU A 181 -37.71 -23.85 -7.93
C LEU A 181 -38.64 -24.93 -8.51
N GLY A 182 -39.48 -25.48 -7.64
CA GLY A 182 -40.51 -26.46 -7.98
C GLY A 182 -41.75 -26.15 -7.17
N GLY A 183 -42.83 -25.76 -7.87
CA GLY A 183 -44.05 -25.30 -7.26
C GLY A 183 -44.84 -26.35 -6.46
N TYR A 184 -45.66 -25.85 -5.56
CA TYR A 184 -46.89 -26.45 -5.03
C TYR A 184 -47.85 -25.26 -4.85
N THR A 185 -48.81 -24.99 -5.73
CA THR A 185 -50.17 -25.56 -5.77
C THR A 185 -50.75 -25.98 -4.41
N GLY A 186 -51.82 -25.29 -4.00
CA GLY A 186 -52.96 -25.85 -3.24
C GLY A 186 -53.06 -25.44 -1.78
N GLY A 187 -53.97 -24.51 -1.44
CA GLY A 187 -54.22 -24.17 -0.04
C GLY A 187 -55.31 -23.19 0.35
N ARG A 188 -56.13 -22.65 -0.56
CA ARG A 188 -57.56 -22.32 -0.38
C ARG A 188 -58.16 -21.81 -1.68
#